data_AF-A0A0D3EM56-F1
#
_entry.id   AF-A0A0D3EM56-F1
#
_cell.length_a   1.000
_cell.length_b   1.000
_cell.length_c   1.000
_cell.angle_alpha   90.00
_cell.angle_beta   90.00
_cell.angle_gamma   90.00
#
_symmetry.space_group_name_H-M   'P 1'
#
loop_
_entity.id
_entity.type
_entity.pdbx_description
1 polymer ?
#
loop_
_entity_poly.entity_id
_entity_poly.type
_entity_poly.pdbx_seq_one_letter_code
_entity_poly.pdbx_strand_id
1 'polypeptide(L)'
;MAGYDARVADVEASLARAFRMLQVQLEAVDRKIDGEVGAVRGELAALLEEKRQELEGQLKRLDARADDLSDALGALKRMEFLRKDEFDKFWNEVKESLGSGPGTEVDLDQVRALAREITMGEIEKHAADGIGRVDYAVASAGGKVVRHSDAYDAGKRGGFFSSLLSGDTAASPKKILQPSFGEPGQCFPLQGSSGFVEIKLRKGIVPDAITLEHVSKDVAYDMSTAPKDCRVSGWYQEAHNEAYSGHAASATMYVLTEFTYDLDKKNVQTFDITAPDVGIINMVRLDFTSNHGSSALTCIYRIRVHGHEPVSPGMSVSQS
;
A
#
# COMPACT_ATOMS: atom_id res chain seq x y z
N MET A 1 -68.71 -16.66 -85.65
CA MET A 1 -67.76 -15.64 -85.16
C MET A 1 -68.36 -14.79 -84.05
N ALA A 2 -69.57 -14.22 -84.20
CA ALA A 2 -70.20 -13.34 -83.19
C ALA A 2 -70.33 -13.88 -81.74
N GLY A 3 -70.51 -15.19 -81.54
CA GLY A 3 -70.62 -15.77 -80.18
C GLY A 3 -69.29 -15.94 -79.44
N TYR A 4 -68.16 -15.93 -80.15
CA TYR A 4 -66.83 -16.00 -79.54
C TYR A 4 -66.35 -14.62 -79.10
N ASP A 5 -66.62 -13.59 -79.90
CA ASP A 5 -66.28 -12.19 -79.58
C ASP A 5 -66.97 -11.72 -78.29
N ALA A 6 -68.22 -12.10 -78.06
CA ALA A 6 -68.95 -11.80 -76.83
C ALA A 6 -68.31 -12.43 -75.58
N ARG A 7 -67.76 -13.65 -75.70
CA ARG A 7 -67.09 -14.35 -74.59
C ARG A 7 -65.71 -13.77 -74.32
N VAL A 8 -64.98 -13.35 -75.35
CA VAL A 8 -63.68 -12.67 -75.21
C VAL A 8 -63.87 -11.33 -74.49
N ALA A 9 -64.87 -10.54 -74.89
CA ALA A 9 -65.17 -9.26 -74.25
C ALA A 9 -65.55 -9.41 -72.75
N ASP A 10 -66.28 -10.46 -72.38
CA ASP A 10 -66.64 -10.72 -70.98
C ASP A 10 -65.42 -11.15 -70.13
N VAL A 11 -64.49 -11.92 -70.72
CA VAL A 11 -63.21 -12.27 -70.10
C VAL A 11 -62.33 -11.03 -69.91
N GLU A 12 -62.22 -10.16 -70.91
CA GLU A 12 -61.48 -8.90 -70.83
C GLU A 12 -62.08 -7.97 -69.76
N ALA A 13 -63.41 -7.86 -69.70
CA ALA A 13 -64.10 -7.07 -68.69
C ALA A 13 -63.91 -7.64 -67.27
N SER A 14 -63.82 -8.96 -67.14
CA SER A 14 -63.54 -9.64 -65.86
C SER A 14 -62.09 -9.46 -65.44
N LEU A 15 -61.14 -9.54 -66.39
CA LEU A 15 -59.73 -9.27 -66.16
C LEU A 15 -59.50 -7.81 -65.74
N ALA A 16 -60.14 -6.85 -66.42
CA ALA A 16 -60.07 -5.44 -66.06
C ALA A 16 -60.65 -5.15 -64.67
N ARG A 17 -61.73 -5.85 -64.27
CA ARG A 17 -62.27 -5.77 -62.91
C ARG A 17 -61.28 -6.34 -61.88
N ALA A 18 -60.65 -7.48 -62.17
CA ALA A 18 -59.64 -8.08 -61.29
C ALA A 18 -58.40 -7.18 -61.12
N PHE A 19 -57.90 -6.57 -62.19
CA PHE A 19 -56.78 -5.62 -62.12
C PHE A 19 -57.10 -4.39 -61.27
N ARG A 20 -58.31 -3.82 -61.41
CA ARG A 20 -58.74 -2.69 -60.56
C ARG A 20 -58.81 -3.08 -59.09
N MET A 21 -59.31 -4.27 -58.76
CA MET A 21 -59.34 -4.76 -57.38
C MET A 21 -57.93 -4.96 -56.82
N LEU A 22 -57.00 -5.51 -57.62
CA LEU A 22 -55.61 -5.67 -57.21
C LEU A 22 -54.91 -4.32 -56.98
N GLN A 23 -55.18 -3.32 -57.82
CA GLN A 23 -54.63 -1.98 -57.65
C GLN A 23 -55.10 -1.35 -56.32
N VAL A 24 -56.39 -1.44 -56.00
CA VAL A 24 -56.94 -0.94 -54.73
C VAL A 24 -56.33 -1.67 -53.53
N GLN A 25 -56.11 -2.98 -53.62
CA GLN A 25 -55.46 -3.74 -52.55
C GLN A 25 -53.99 -3.36 -52.39
N LEU A 26 -53.26 -3.12 -53.49
CA LEU A 26 -51.88 -2.67 -53.45
C LEU A 26 -51.76 -1.29 -52.77
N GLU A 27 -52.62 -0.33 -53.14
CA GLU A 27 -52.66 1.00 -52.52
C GLU A 27 -53.01 0.94 -51.02
N ALA A 28 -53.87 0.02 -50.62
CA ALA A 28 -54.21 -0.18 -49.21
C ALA A 28 -53.04 -0.77 -48.40
N VAL A 29 -52.28 -1.68 -49.00
CA VAL A 29 -51.07 -2.26 -48.38
C VAL A 29 -49.97 -1.21 -48.26
N ASP A 30 -49.75 -0.39 -49.29
CA ASP A 30 -48.74 0.66 -49.30
C ASP A 30 -48.99 1.69 -48.19
N ARG A 31 -50.26 2.13 -48.04
CA ARG A 31 -50.66 3.02 -46.93
C ARG A 31 -50.46 2.39 -45.55
N LYS A 32 -50.65 1.07 -45.42
CA LYS A 32 -50.46 0.36 -44.16
C LYS A 32 -48.96 0.28 -43.81
N ILE A 33 -48.12 -0.02 -44.79
CA ILE A 33 -46.66 -0.04 -44.65
C ILE A 33 -46.15 1.35 -44.25
N ASP A 34 -46.59 2.41 -44.93
CA ASP A 34 -46.20 3.78 -44.58
C ASP A 34 -46.62 4.17 -43.15
N GLY A 35 -47.80 3.75 -42.72
CA GLY A 35 -48.29 3.98 -41.36
C GLY A 35 -47.44 3.26 -40.30
N GLU A 36 -47.16 1.97 -40.49
CA GLU A 36 -46.34 1.18 -39.56
C GLU A 36 -44.88 1.66 -39.53
N VAL A 37 -44.29 1.97 -40.69
CA VAL A 37 -42.93 2.54 -40.78
C VAL A 37 -42.85 3.92 -40.14
N GLY A 38 -43.89 4.74 -40.31
CA GLY A 38 -43.99 6.05 -39.67
C GLY A 38 -44.03 5.96 -38.14
N ALA A 39 -44.80 5.02 -37.60
CA ALA A 39 -44.89 4.77 -36.16
C ALA A 39 -43.54 4.32 -35.58
N VAL A 40 -42.88 3.34 -36.20
CA VAL A 40 -41.57 2.83 -35.76
C VAL A 40 -40.49 3.91 -35.82
N ARG A 41 -40.49 4.77 -36.85
CA ARG A 41 -39.58 5.92 -36.93
C ARG A 41 -39.82 6.93 -35.81
N GLY A 42 -41.08 7.17 -35.46
CA GLY A 42 -41.45 8.04 -34.34
C GLY A 42 -40.96 7.50 -32.99
N GLU A 43 -41.16 6.21 -32.72
CA GLU A 43 -40.68 5.55 -31.50
C GLU A 43 -39.15 5.56 -31.40
N LEU A 44 -38.45 5.29 -32.50
CA LEU A 44 -36.99 5.34 -32.54
C LEU A 44 -36.45 6.75 -32.29
N ALA A 45 -37.09 7.78 -32.85
CA ALA A 45 -36.71 9.17 -32.62
C ALA A 45 -36.91 9.59 -31.15
N ALA A 46 -38.02 9.16 -30.54
CA ALA A 46 -38.28 9.43 -29.12
C ALA A 46 -37.25 8.75 -28.20
N LEU A 47 -36.91 7.50 -28.48
CA LEU A 47 -35.92 6.74 -27.70
C LEU A 47 -34.50 7.30 -27.84
N LEU A 48 -34.13 7.76 -29.04
CA LEU A 48 -32.83 8.42 -29.27
C LEU A 48 -32.70 9.72 -28.46
N GLU A 49 -33.76 10.52 -28.40
CA GLU A 49 -33.74 11.77 -27.62
C GLU A 49 -33.70 11.49 -26.11
N GLU A 50 -34.44 10.49 -25.63
CA GLU A 50 -34.36 10.05 -24.22
C GLU A 50 -32.94 9.60 -23.86
N LYS A 51 -32.32 8.76 -24.70
CA LYS A 51 -30.95 8.28 -24.46
C LYS A 51 -29.90 9.37 -24.58
N ARG A 52 -30.11 10.36 -25.45
CA ARG A 52 -29.26 11.55 -25.51
C ARG A 52 -29.32 12.34 -24.21
N GLN A 53 -30.52 12.59 -23.68
CA GLN A 53 -30.70 13.34 -22.43
C GLN A 53 -30.11 12.60 -21.23
N GLU A 54 -30.26 11.26 -21.19
CA GLU A 54 -29.63 10.43 -20.16
C GLU A 54 -28.10 10.52 -20.22
N LEU A 55 -27.52 10.44 -21.43
CA LEU A 55 -26.08 10.53 -21.64
C LEU A 55 -25.54 11.93 -21.26
N GLU A 56 -26.22 13.01 -21.67
CA GLU A 56 -25.86 14.38 -21.28
C GLU A 56 -25.92 14.57 -19.74
N GLY A 57 -26.90 13.95 -19.08
CA GLY A 57 -27.01 13.95 -17.62
C GLY A 57 -25.86 13.19 -16.94
N GLN A 58 -25.44 12.05 -17.51
CA GLN A 58 -24.28 11.31 -17.03
C GLN A 58 -22.98 12.09 -17.23
N LEU A 59 -22.80 12.76 -18.37
CA LEU A 59 -21.62 13.57 -18.67
C LEU A 59 -21.48 14.72 -17.66
N LYS A 60 -22.56 15.45 -17.37
CA LYS A 60 -22.57 16.52 -16.37
C LYS A 60 -22.22 16.04 -14.96
N ARG A 61 -22.64 14.83 -14.57
CA ARG A 61 -22.25 14.23 -13.28
C ARG A 61 -20.76 13.87 -13.25
N LEU A 62 -20.20 13.51 -14.40
CA LEU A 62 -18.80 13.13 -14.53
C LEU A 62 -17.90 14.36 -14.46
N ASP A 63 -18.27 15.46 -15.13
CA ASP A 63 -17.60 16.76 -15.02
C ASP A 63 -17.59 17.27 -13.58
N ALA A 64 -18.74 17.24 -12.89
CA ALA A 64 -18.82 17.67 -11.48
C ALA A 64 -17.88 16.86 -10.57
N ARG A 65 -17.73 15.55 -10.81
CA ARG A 65 -16.79 14.71 -10.05
C ARG A 65 -15.33 15.02 -10.39
N ALA A 66 -15.03 15.44 -11.62
CA ALA A 66 -13.68 15.84 -12.02
C ALA A 66 -13.28 17.17 -11.36
N ASP A 67 -14.23 18.11 -11.27
CA ASP A 67 -14.05 19.37 -10.55
C ASP A 67 -13.85 19.13 -9.04
N ASP A 68 -14.68 18.29 -8.42
CA ASP A 68 -14.54 17.91 -7.00
C ASP A 68 -13.16 17.28 -6.72
N LEU A 69 -12.66 16.45 -7.63
CA LEU A 69 -11.34 15.82 -7.52
C LEU A 69 -10.20 16.86 -7.66
N SER A 70 -10.34 17.80 -8.60
CA SER A 70 -9.41 18.91 -8.80
C SER A 70 -9.34 19.80 -7.55
N ASP A 71 -10.49 20.11 -6.96
CA ASP A 71 -10.58 20.89 -5.73
C ASP A 71 -9.98 20.15 -4.53
N ALA A 72 -10.21 18.83 -4.42
CA ALA A 72 -9.59 18.00 -3.39
C ALA A 72 -8.06 17.96 -3.53
N LEU A 73 -7.53 17.85 -4.75
CA LEU A 73 -6.09 17.95 -5.03
C LEU A 73 -5.52 19.34 -4.70
N GLY A 74 -6.26 20.40 -5.03
CA GLY A 74 -5.89 21.78 -4.69
C GLY A 74 -5.93 22.04 -3.18
N ALA A 75 -6.84 21.40 -2.44
CA ALA A 75 -6.87 21.42 -0.98
C ALA A 75 -5.69 20.66 -0.38
N LEU A 76 -5.35 19.48 -0.93
CA LEU A 76 -4.21 18.69 -0.50
C LEU A 76 -2.89 19.45 -0.67
N LYS A 77 -2.74 20.22 -1.75
CA LYS A 77 -1.58 21.10 -1.98
C LYS A 77 -1.45 22.25 -0.98
N ARG A 78 -2.56 22.64 -0.33
CA ARG A 78 -2.60 23.71 0.69
C ARG A 78 -2.38 23.18 2.10
N MET A 79 -2.61 21.89 2.33
CA MET A 79 -2.22 21.22 3.56
C MET A 79 -0.72 20.93 3.46
N GLU A 80 0.07 21.41 4.42
CA GLU A 80 1.52 21.18 4.53
C GLU A 80 1.85 19.71 4.81
N PHE A 81 1.54 18.83 3.87
CA PHE A 81 2.04 17.47 3.85
C PHE A 81 3.17 17.44 2.82
N LEU A 82 4.40 17.29 3.33
CA LEU A 82 5.70 17.34 2.66
C LEU A 82 6.43 18.69 2.76
N ARG A 83 7.67 18.57 3.25
CA ARG A 83 8.71 19.58 3.15
C ARG A 83 8.82 19.98 1.67
N LYS A 84 8.71 21.27 1.34
CA LYS A 84 8.63 21.79 -0.05
C LYS A 84 9.68 21.16 -0.99
N ASP A 85 10.86 20.89 -0.45
CA ASP A 85 12.00 20.25 -1.12
C ASP A 85 11.73 18.81 -1.58
N GLU A 86 11.02 18.00 -0.80
CA GLU A 86 10.69 16.61 -1.18
C GLU A 86 9.57 16.56 -2.21
N PHE A 87 8.58 17.45 -2.10
CA PHE A 87 7.49 17.56 -3.06
C PHE A 87 7.95 18.13 -4.39
N ASP A 88 8.83 19.13 -4.39
CA ASP A 88 9.40 19.69 -5.62
C ASP A 88 10.31 18.66 -6.31
N LYS A 89 11.06 17.86 -5.54
CA LYS A 89 11.85 16.76 -6.10
C LYS A 89 10.97 15.70 -6.74
N PHE A 90 9.91 15.27 -6.05
CA PHE A 90 8.91 14.35 -6.60
C PHE A 90 8.22 14.90 -7.84
N TRP A 91 7.81 16.18 -7.84
CA TRP A 91 7.17 16.79 -8.99
C TRP A 91 8.08 16.95 -10.20
N ASN A 92 9.35 17.28 -9.98
CA ASN A 92 10.33 17.37 -11.05
C ASN A 92 10.59 15.98 -11.65
N GLU A 93 10.69 14.94 -10.82
CA GLU A 93 10.85 13.55 -11.25
C GLU A 93 9.63 13.05 -12.05
N VAL A 94 8.42 13.37 -11.58
CA VAL A 94 7.17 13.07 -12.31
C VAL A 94 7.13 13.80 -13.65
N LYS A 95 7.47 15.10 -13.69
CA LYS A 95 7.47 15.92 -14.91
C LYS A 95 8.51 15.46 -15.93
N GLU A 96 9.66 14.99 -15.46
CA GLU A 96 10.73 14.43 -16.27
C GLU A 96 10.32 13.07 -16.86
N SER A 97 9.66 12.20 -16.07
CA SER A 97 9.12 10.92 -16.57
C SER A 97 7.97 11.08 -17.58
N LEU A 98 7.17 12.14 -17.44
CA LEU A 98 6.06 12.48 -18.35
C LEU A 98 6.51 13.18 -19.64
N GLY A 99 7.83 13.35 -19.86
CA GLY A 99 8.38 13.90 -21.11
C GLY A 99 7.82 15.26 -21.52
N SER A 100 7.38 16.09 -20.57
CA SER A 100 6.50 17.23 -20.86
C SER A 100 7.26 18.56 -20.94
N GLY A 101 7.50 19.01 -22.18
CA GLY A 101 7.68 20.42 -22.50
C GLY A 101 6.36 21.20 -22.29
N PRO A 102 6.41 22.53 -22.12
CA PRO A 102 5.20 23.32 -21.82
C PRO A 102 4.28 23.37 -23.05
N GLY A 103 3.16 22.63 -23.01
CA GLY A 103 2.08 22.76 -24.01
C GLY A 103 1.39 21.48 -24.49
N THR A 104 1.80 20.29 -24.06
CA THR A 104 1.16 19.02 -24.47
C THR A 104 0.01 18.64 -23.53
N GLU A 105 -1.17 18.35 -24.10
CA GLU A 105 -2.29 17.71 -23.41
C GLU A 105 -1.80 16.41 -22.76
N VAL A 106 -1.98 16.30 -21.44
CA VAL A 106 -1.60 15.12 -20.68
C VAL A 106 -2.60 14.02 -21.01
N ASP A 107 -2.14 13.02 -21.76
CA ASP A 107 -2.92 11.86 -22.17
C ASP A 107 -3.31 11.01 -20.94
N LEU A 108 -4.60 10.69 -20.81
CA LEU A 108 -5.14 9.91 -19.69
C LEU A 108 -4.51 8.51 -19.59
N ASP A 109 -4.08 7.95 -20.73
CA ASP A 109 -3.40 6.66 -20.74
C ASP A 109 -1.98 6.74 -20.14
N GLN A 110 -1.29 7.88 -20.27
CA GLN A 110 0.01 8.12 -19.62
C GLN A 110 -0.13 8.30 -18.11
N VAL A 111 -1.17 9.02 -17.67
CA VAL A 111 -1.49 9.15 -16.23
C VAL A 111 -1.82 7.78 -15.63
N ARG A 112 -2.58 6.95 -16.37
CA ARG A 112 -2.92 5.60 -15.94
C ARG A 112 -1.69 4.69 -15.88
N ALA A 113 -0.76 4.81 -16.83
CA ALA A 113 0.48 4.06 -16.84
C ALA A 113 1.36 4.44 -15.64
N LEU A 114 1.54 5.73 -15.36
CA LEU A 114 2.28 6.23 -14.21
C LEU A 114 1.64 5.80 -12.89
N ALA A 115 0.31 5.91 -12.77
CA ALA A 115 -0.41 5.45 -11.58
C ALA A 115 -0.22 3.94 -11.34
N ARG A 116 -0.23 3.13 -12.41
CA ARG A 116 0.07 1.69 -12.33
C ARG A 116 1.50 1.44 -11.89
N GLU A 117 2.47 2.16 -12.45
CA GLU A 117 3.88 2.03 -12.09
C GLU A 117 4.14 2.38 -10.63
N ILE A 118 3.61 3.51 -10.14
CA ILE A 118 3.71 3.91 -8.73
C ILE A 118 3.06 2.85 -7.83
N THR A 119 1.87 2.37 -8.20
CA THR A 119 1.16 1.35 -7.43
C THR A 119 1.95 0.05 -7.39
N MET A 120 2.50 -0.39 -8.53
CA MET A 120 3.33 -1.60 -8.61
C MET A 120 4.62 -1.44 -7.81
N GLY A 121 5.28 -0.29 -7.87
CA GLY A 121 6.46 0.01 -7.07
C GLY A 121 6.19 -0.01 -5.57
N GLU A 122 5.03 0.47 -5.12
CA GLU A 122 4.63 0.37 -3.71
C GLU A 122 4.30 -1.06 -3.30
N ILE A 123 3.67 -1.85 -4.18
CA ILE A 123 3.44 -3.29 -3.96
C ILE A 123 4.77 -4.05 -3.89
N GLU A 124 5.72 -3.76 -4.76
CA GLU A 124 7.05 -4.37 -4.77
C GLU A 124 7.84 -4.00 -3.51
N LYS A 125 7.78 -2.74 -3.07
CA LYS A 125 8.35 -2.32 -1.78
C LYS A 125 7.71 -3.08 -0.63
N HIS A 126 6.38 -3.22 -0.63
CA HIS A 126 5.67 -4.01 0.38
C HIS A 126 6.09 -5.48 0.37
N ALA A 127 6.29 -6.07 -0.81
CA ALA A 127 6.81 -7.42 -0.97
C ALA A 127 8.28 -7.54 -0.49
N ALA A 128 9.07 -6.48 -0.66
CA ALA A 128 10.44 -6.33 -0.13
C ALA A 128 10.46 -5.81 1.32
N ASP A 129 9.58 -6.35 2.17
CA ASP A 129 9.47 -6.06 3.61
C ASP A 129 9.05 -4.61 3.95
N GLY A 130 8.62 -3.81 2.97
CA GLY A 130 8.01 -2.48 3.14
C GLY A 130 8.96 -1.28 3.12
N ILE A 131 10.29 -1.49 3.18
CA ILE A 131 11.27 -0.40 3.36
C ILE A 131 12.35 -0.40 2.27
N GLY A 132 12.59 -1.52 1.59
CA GLY A 132 13.64 -1.63 0.58
C GLY A 132 15.07 -1.52 1.15
N ARG A 133 15.25 -1.74 2.45
CA ARG A 133 16.56 -1.76 3.14
C ARG A 133 16.81 -3.14 3.75
N VAL A 134 18.05 -3.62 3.71
CA VAL A 134 18.42 -4.91 4.32
C VAL A 134 18.30 -4.81 5.84
N ASP A 135 17.63 -5.79 6.45
CA ASP A 135 17.50 -5.94 7.89
C ASP A 135 18.55 -6.93 8.42
N TYR A 136 19.56 -6.42 9.12
CA TYR A 136 20.63 -7.23 9.73
C TYR A 136 20.25 -7.81 11.10
N ALA A 137 19.12 -7.39 11.68
CA ALA A 137 18.61 -7.89 12.95
C ALA A 137 17.65 -9.07 12.78
N VAL A 138 17.15 -9.33 11.56
CA VAL A 138 16.14 -10.36 11.30
C VAL A 138 16.57 -11.77 11.75
N ALA A 139 15.68 -12.44 12.48
CA ALA A 139 15.98 -13.74 13.09
C ALA A 139 16.20 -14.86 12.07
N SER A 140 15.49 -14.84 10.95
CA SER A 140 15.64 -15.83 9.88
C SER A 140 17.02 -15.80 9.22
N ALA A 141 17.72 -14.66 9.28
CA ALA A 141 19.07 -14.49 8.73
C ALA A 141 20.18 -14.59 9.78
N GLY A 142 19.84 -14.95 11.03
CA GLY A 142 20.80 -15.19 12.12
C GLY A 142 20.85 -14.13 13.21
N GLY A 143 20.03 -13.08 13.15
CA GLY A 143 19.90 -12.12 14.24
C GLY A 143 19.29 -12.76 15.50
N LYS A 144 19.70 -12.30 16.68
CA LYS A 144 19.27 -12.91 17.95
C LYS A 144 19.15 -11.88 19.06
N VAL A 145 18.06 -11.95 19.82
CA VAL A 145 17.97 -11.26 21.11
C VAL A 145 18.83 -11.99 22.14
N VAL A 146 19.82 -11.29 22.70
CA VAL A 146 20.77 -11.87 23.66
C VAL A 146 20.46 -11.50 25.10
N ARG A 147 19.89 -10.32 25.34
CA ARG A 147 19.50 -9.82 26.67
C ARG A 147 18.27 -8.92 26.52
N HIS A 148 17.44 -8.86 27.55
CA HIS A 148 16.29 -7.96 27.59
C HIS A 148 15.88 -7.72 29.06
N SER A 149 15.09 -6.68 29.30
CA SER A 149 14.37 -6.48 30.57
C SER A 149 13.35 -7.60 30.84
N ASP A 150 12.82 -7.68 32.05
CA ASP A 150 11.86 -8.72 32.41
C ASP A 150 10.66 -8.75 31.45
N ALA A 151 10.39 -9.93 30.89
CA ALA A 151 9.24 -10.14 30.02
C ALA A 151 7.95 -10.06 30.85
N TYR A 152 6.93 -9.41 30.30
CA TYR A 152 5.62 -9.32 30.95
C TYR A 152 4.88 -10.65 30.80
N ASP A 153 4.63 -11.31 31.93
CA ASP A 153 3.86 -12.55 31.99
C ASP A 153 2.43 -12.26 32.46
N ALA A 154 1.49 -12.22 31.50
CA ALA A 154 0.06 -12.05 31.77
C ALA A 154 -0.58 -13.29 32.46
N GLY A 155 0.17 -14.39 32.60
CA GLY A 155 -0.33 -15.75 32.82
C GLY A 155 -0.20 -16.35 34.22
N LYS A 156 0.40 -15.69 35.21
CA LYS A 156 0.41 -16.20 36.62
C LYS A 156 -0.93 -16.07 37.36
N ARG A 157 -2.06 -16.22 36.66
CA ARG A 157 -3.41 -16.28 37.26
C ARG A 157 -4.12 -17.63 37.10
N GLY A 158 -3.52 -18.62 36.42
CA GLY A 158 -4.05 -19.98 36.33
C GLY A 158 -3.14 -20.98 37.05
N GLY A 159 -3.70 -21.81 37.93
CA GLY A 159 -2.96 -22.87 38.62
C GLY A 159 -2.25 -23.85 37.68
N PHE A 160 -1.52 -24.82 38.25
CA PHE A 160 -0.61 -25.79 37.61
C PHE A 160 -1.06 -26.38 36.24
N PHE A 161 -2.34 -26.39 35.90
CA PHE A 161 -2.89 -26.86 34.62
C PHE A 161 -2.80 -25.86 33.45
N SER A 162 -2.66 -24.54 33.69
CA SER A 162 -2.58 -23.53 32.61
C SER A 162 -1.25 -23.59 31.85
N SER A 163 -0.18 -24.02 32.51
CA SER A 163 1.17 -24.13 31.93
C SER A 163 1.28 -25.27 30.91
N LEU A 164 0.45 -26.31 31.01
CA LEU A 164 0.51 -27.49 30.14
C LEU A 164 -0.19 -27.28 28.78
N LEU A 165 -1.12 -26.33 28.69
CA LEU A 165 -1.89 -26.01 27.48
C LEU A 165 -1.46 -24.71 26.78
N SER A 166 -0.65 -23.89 27.46
CA SER A 166 -0.11 -22.65 26.90
C SER A 166 1.18 -22.98 26.14
N GLY A 167 1.05 -23.46 24.90
CA GLY A 167 2.21 -23.64 24.04
C GLY A 167 2.94 -22.31 23.88
N ASP A 168 4.18 -22.22 24.36
CA ASP A 168 5.35 -21.34 24.10
C ASP A 168 5.22 -19.99 23.34
N THR A 169 4.03 -19.42 23.21
CA THR A 169 3.73 -18.40 22.18
C THR A 169 3.56 -16.99 22.71
N ALA A 170 3.44 -16.79 24.03
CA ALA A 170 3.03 -15.49 24.57
C ALA A 170 4.17 -14.45 24.70
N ALA A 171 5.44 -14.87 24.90
CA ALA A 171 6.52 -13.93 25.24
C ALA A 171 7.91 -14.36 24.73
N SER A 172 8.00 -14.87 23.50
CA SER A 172 9.32 -15.17 22.93
C SER A 172 10.03 -13.87 22.50
N PRO A 173 11.23 -13.56 23.02
CA PRO A 173 11.99 -12.38 22.62
C PRO A 173 12.31 -12.37 21.12
N LYS A 174 12.34 -13.54 20.49
CA LYS A 174 12.58 -13.70 19.05
C LYS A 174 11.55 -12.97 18.18
N LYS A 175 10.33 -12.74 18.68
CA LYS A 175 9.25 -12.09 17.93
C LYS A 175 9.62 -10.70 17.42
N ILE A 176 10.40 -9.93 18.17
CA ILE A 176 10.82 -8.57 17.75
C ILE A 176 11.72 -8.55 16.52
N LEU A 177 12.26 -9.72 16.13
CA LEU A 177 13.15 -9.90 14.99
C LEU A 177 12.46 -10.67 13.85
N GLN A 178 11.13 -10.84 13.93
CA GLN A 178 10.32 -11.55 12.96
C GLN A 178 9.21 -10.62 12.43
N PRO A 179 8.80 -10.78 11.16
CA PRO A 179 7.66 -10.04 10.64
C PRO A 179 6.38 -10.47 11.37
N SER A 180 5.60 -9.49 11.83
CA SER A 180 4.29 -9.69 12.47
C SER A 180 3.12 -9.62 11.48
N PHE A 181 3.37 -9.16 10.25
CA PHE A 181 2.37 -8.93 9.19
C PHE A 181 1.15 -8.11 9.65
N GLY A 182 1.34 -7.24 10.66
CA GLY A 182 0.28 -6.39 11.19
C GLY A 182 -0.69 -7.08 12.16
N GLU A 183 -0.44 -8.33 12.54
CA GLU A 183 -1.29 -9.06 13.49
C GLU A 183 -1.17 -8.49 14.92
N PRO A 184 -2.26 -8.01 15.54
CA PRO A 184 -2.24 -7.59 16.93
C PRO A 184 -1.86 -8.75 17.87
N GLY A 185 -1.01 -8.47 18.86
CA GLY A 185 -0.58 -9.44 19.88
C GLY A 185 0.67 -10.26 19.52
N GLN A 186 1.24 -10.07 18.31
CA GLN A 186 2.52 -10.68 17.92
C GLN A 186 3.77 -9.92 18.40
N CYS A 187 3.62 -9.03 19.38
CA CYS A 187 4.73 -8.27 19.96
C CYS A 187 5.41 -9.04 21.11
N PHE A 188 6.59 -8.56 21.51
CA PHE A 188 7.26 -8.99 22.73
C PHE A 188 6.96 -8.01 23.86
N PRO A 189 6.21 -8.44 24.89
CA PRO A 189 5.82 -7.56 25.98
C PRO A 189 6.89 -7.55 27.08
N LEU A 190 7.33 -6.35 27.47
CA LEU A 190 8.27 -6.10 28.55
C LEU A 190 7.57 -5.42 29.71
N GLN A 191 7.97 -5.73 30.94
CA GLN A 191 7.33 -5.21 32.14
C GLN A 191 7.62 -3.70 32.33
N GLY A 192 6.57 -2.93 32.64
CA GLY A 192 6.65 -1.50 32.90
C GLY A 192 6.77 -0.63 31.64
N SER A 193 7.06 0.65 31.85
CA SER A 193 7.19 1.68 30.80
C SER A 193 8.63 1.97 30.37
N SER A 194 9.62 1.34 31.01
CA SER A 194 11.03 1.52 30.72
C SER A 194 11.76 0.18 30.72
N GLY A 195 12.73 0.01 29.83
CA GLY A 195 13.49 -1.22 29.73
C GLY A 195 14.46 -1.20 28.56
N PHE A 196 14.98 -2.38 28.22
CA PHE A 196 15.92 -2.52 27.14
C PHE A 196 15.79 -3.87 26.44
N VAL A 197 16.27 -3.92 25.19
CA VAL A 197 16.54 -5.15 24.46
C VAL A 197 17.88 -5.05 23.76
N GLU A 198 18.68 -6.11 23.85
CA GLU A 198 20.00 -6.25 23.25
C GLU A 198 19.99 -7.35 22.20
N ILE A 199 20.50 -7.01 21.01
CA ILE A 199 20.39 -7.79 19.79
C ILE A 199 21.78 -7.99 19.21
N LYS A 200 22.13 -9.25 18.97
CA LYS A 200 23.27 -9.64 18.14
C LYS A 200 22.82 -9.66 16.69
N LEU A 201 23.46 -8.86 15.85
CA LEU A 201 23.22 -8.82 14.42
C LEU A 201 23.79 -10.07 13.76
N ARG A 202 23.29 -10.41 12.56
CA ARG A 202 23.80 -11.54 11.79
C ARG A 202 25.28 -11.40 11.38
N LYS A 203 25.75 -10.17 11.24
CA LYS A 203 27.11 -9.79 10.81
C LYS A 203 27.47 -8.42 11.38
N GLY A 204 28.77 -8.10 11.35
CA GLY A 204 29.24 -6.73 11.59
C GLY A 204 28.91 -5.81 10.42
N ILE A 205 28.37 -4.63 10.71
CA ILE A 205 27.99 -3.61 9.72
C ILE A 205 28.43 -2.22 10.15
N VAL A 206 28.58 -1.32 9.19
CA VAL A 206 28.49 0.13 9.44
C VAL A 206 27.00 0.48 9.41
N PRO A 207 26.43 0.95 10.52
CA PRO A 207 24.99 1.10 10.64
C PRO A 207 24.53 2.44 10.04
N ASP A 208 23.43 2.43 9.29
CA ASP A 208 22.88 3.61 8.60
C ASP A 208 21.59 4.11 9.27
N ALA A 209 20.71 3.19 9.66
CA ALA A 209 19.40 3.53 10.23
C ALA A 209 18.82 2.39 11.08
N ILE A 210 17.86 2.75 11.93
CA ILE A 210 17.08 1.81 12.73
C ILE A 210 15.61 2.00 12.37
N THR A 211 14.88 0.89 12.23
CA THR A 211 13.42 0.95 12.10
C THR A 211 12.77 0.34 13.33
N LEU A 212 11.79 1.04 13.89
CA LEU A 212 10.91 0.52 14.93
C LEU A 212 9.48 0.44 14.40
N GLU A 213 8.84 -0.69 14.68
CA GLU A 213 7.47 -0.97 14.25
C GLU A 213 6.56 -1.21 15.44
N HIS A 214 5.32 -0.79 15.26
CA HIS A 214 4.19 -1.15 16.09
C HIS A 214 3.00 -1.58 15.21
N VAL A 215 1.98 -2.17 15.84
CA VAL A 215 0.69 -2.41 15.18
C VAL A 215 0.05 -1.09 14.73
N SER A 216 -0.62 -1.09 13.58
CA SER A 216 -1.32 0.10 13.05
C SER A 216 -2.46 0.53 13.97
N LYS A 217 -2.67 1.85 14.07
CA LYS A 217 -3.83 2.50 14.70
C LYS A 217 -5.16 1.91 14.25
N ASP A 218 -5.26 1.53 12.97
CA ASP A 218 -6.50 1.07 12.36
C ASP A 218 -6.96 -0.31 12.88
N VAL A 219 -6.04 -1.10 13.45
CA VAL A 219 -6.31 -2.47 13.92
C VAL A 219 -5.95 -2.69 15.39
N ALA A 220 -5.31 -1.71 16.03
CA ALA A 220 -4.89 -1.79 17.42
C ALA A 220 -6.07 -1.55 18.39
N TYR A 221 -6.21 -2.41 19.38
CA TYR A 221 -7.13 -2.18 20.50
C TYR A 221 -6.60 -1.12 21.48
N ASP A 222 -5.28 -1.14 21.74
CA ASP A 222 -4.61 -0.23 22.65
C ASP A 222 -3.19 0.07 22.15
N MET A 223 -2.87 1.35 22.07
CA MET A 223 -1.55 1.84 21.65
C MET A 223 -0.73 2.46 22.78
N SER A 224 -1.28 2.51 24.00
CA SER A 224 -0.57 3.00 25.19
C SER A 224 0.67 2.17 25.53
N THR A 225 0.74 0.93 25.03
CA THR A 225 1.85 0.00 25.21
C THR A 225 3.01 0.21 24.23
N ALA A 226 2.85 1.06 23.21
CA ALA A 226 3.91 1.34 22.28
C ALA A 226 5.07 2.07 22.99
N PRO A 227 6.34 1.72 22.72
CA PRO A 227 7.48 2.48 23.24
C PRO A 227 7.41 3.91 22.71
N LYS A 228 7.94 4.86 23.48
CA LYS A 228 7.93 6.28 23.13
C LYS A 228 9.34 6.82 23.04
N ASP A 229 9.95 7.20 24.16
CA ASP A 229 11.28 7.81 24.15
C ASP A 229 12.34 6.71 24.16
N CYS A 230 13.10 6.63 23.06
CA CYS A 230 14.02 5.55 22.77
C CYS A 230 15.44 6.06 22.53
N ARG A 231 16.43 5.26 22.94
CA ARG A 231 17.85 5.46 22.64
C ARG A 231 18.42 4.17 22.10
N VAL A 232 19.09 4.25 20.96
CA VAL A 232 19.78 3.10 20.37
C VAL A 232 21.27 3.29 20.50
N SER A 233 21.94 2.25 20.95
CA SER A 233 23.39 2.20 21.06
C SER A 233 23.94 0.94 20.39
N GLY A 234 25.17 1.00 19.91
CA GLY A 234 25.83 -0.12 19.23
C GLY A 234 27.29 -0.26 19.62
N TRP A 235 27.80 -1.48 19.52
CA TRP A 235 29.21 -1.78 19.73
C TRP A 235 29.63 -3.02 18.94
N TYR A 236 30.93 -3.23 18.87
CA TYR A 236 31.52 -4.46 18.36
C TYR A 236 31.87 -5.39 19.52
N GLN A 237 31.43 -6.64 19.44
CA GLN A 237 31.77 -7.70 20.37
C GLN A 237 32.46 -8.85 19.63
N GLU A 238 33.72 -9.12 19.96
CA GLU A 238 34.46 -10.25 19.42
C GLU A 238 33.92 -11.58 19.97
N ALA A 239 33.86 -12.61 19.11
CA ALA A 239 33.28 -13.92 19.42
C ALA A 239 34.01 -14.68 20.56
N HIS A 240 35.23 -14.30 20.91
CA HIS A 240 36.05 -14.99 21.92
C HIS A 240 35.74 -14.64 23.38
N ASN A 241 34.86 -13.66 23.65
CA ASN A 241 34.53 -13.19 25.00
C ASN A 241 33.23 -13.80 25.59
N GLU A 242 32.68 -14.85 24.98
CA GLU A 242 31.46 -15.52 25.49
C GLU A 242 31.70 -16.33 26.79
N ALA A 243 32.95 -16.56 27.20
CA ALA A 243 33.31 -17.42 28.35
C ALA A 243 33.50 -16.71 29.70
N TYR A 244 33.54 -15.37 29.76
CA TYR A 244 33.68 -14.62 31.02
C TYR A 244 32.49 -13.69 31.25
N SER A 245 31.35 -14.32 31.53
CA SER A 245 30.17 -13.67 32.11
C SER A 245 30.53 -13.06 33.47
N GLY A 246 30.76 -11.75 33.50
CA GLY A 246 30.91 -10.99 34.74
C GLY A 246 31.21 -9.51 34.52
N HIS A 247 32.04 -9.17 33.54
CA HIS A 247 32.39 -7.78 33.24
C HIS A 247 32.68 -7.64 31.75
N ALA A 248 31.70 -7.25 30.94
CA ALA A 248 31.94 -6.66 29.63
C ALA A 248 32.50 -5.24 29.85
N ALA A 249 33.69 -5.16 30.46
CA ALA A 249 34.41 -3.93 30.65
C ALA A 249 35.23 -3.69 29.36
N SER A 250 34.87 -2.63 28.65
CA SER A 250 35.60 -2.03 27.53
C SER A 250 35.29 -2.53 26.10
N ALA A 251 34.00 -2.71 25.78
CA ALA A 251 33.57 -2.39 24.41
C ALA A 251 33.06 -0.95 24.42
N THR A 252 33.68 -0.06 23.64
CA THR A 252 33.20 1.32 23.50
C THR A 252 31.81 1.27 22.87
N MET A 253 30.80 1.66 23.64
CA MET A 253 29.40 1.70 23.22
C MET A 253 29.11 3.08 22.65
N TYR A 254 28.67 3.11 21.39
CA TYR A 254 28.32 4.34 20.68
C TYR A 254 26.82 4.54 20.76
N VAL A 255 26.38 5.70 21.22
CA VAL A 255 24.97 6.12 21.07
C VAL A 255 24.78 6.42 19.59
N LEU A 256 23.96 5.62 18.90
CA LEU A 256 23.75 5.73 17.45
C LEU A 256 22.72 6.81 17.12
N THR A 257 21.60 6.81 17.84
CA THR A 257 20.50 7.75 17.65
C THR A 257 19.57 7.75 18.87
N GLU A 258 18.91 8.87 19.10
CA GLU A 258 17.84 9.05 20.09
C GLU A 258 16.60 9.55 19.35
N PHE A 259 15.44 8.94 19.64
CA PHE A 259 14.21 9.28 18.94
C PHE A 259 12.98 9.04 19.80
N THR A 260 11.89 9.71 19.42
CA THR A 260 10.56 9.46 19.96
C THR A 260 9.73 8.75 18.90
N TYR A 261 9.23 7.56 19.23
CA TYR A 261 8.25 6.86 18.40
C TYR A 261 6.90 7.56 18.54
N ASP A 262 6.37 8.05 17.42
CA ASP A 262 5.23 8.97 17.40
C ASP A 262 3.98 8.26 16.87
N LEU A 263 2.96 8.10 17.71
CA LEU A 263 1.74 7.41 17.28
C LEU A 263 1.04 8.13 16.12
N ASP A 264 1.21 9.44 15.96
CA ASP A 264 0.55 10.22 14.90
C ASP A 264 1.18 10.04 13.52
N LYS A 265 2.33 9.36 13.45
CA LYS A 265 2.97 8.95 12.20
C LYS A 265 2.57 7.53 11.79
N LYS A 266 3.19 7.04 10.71
CA LYS A 266 3.04 5.64 10.26
C LYS A 266 3.50 4.67 11.35
N ASN A 267 2.94 3.46 11.33
CA ASN A 267 3.24 2.41 12.31
C ASN A 267 4.64 1.78 12.13
N VAL A 268 5.29 2.06 11.01
CA VAL A 268 6.70 1.74 10.70
C VAL A 268 7.47 3.05 10.65
N GLN A 269 8.44 3.23 11.53
CA GLN A 269 9.21 4.47 11.63
C GLN A 269 10.70 4.18 11.56
N THR A 270 11.37 4.78 10.58
CA THR A 270 12.81 4.67 10.37
C THR A 270 13.50 5.93 10.85
N PHE A 271 14.58 5.76 11.59
CA PHE A 271 15.39 6.80 12.19
C PHE A 271 16.83 6.62 11.72
N ASP A 272 17.37 7.62 11.04
CA ASP A 272 18.75 7.60 10.59
C ASP A 272 19.71 7.78 11.78
N ILE A 273 20.92 7.25 11.63
CA ILE A 273 21.96 7.31 12.65
C ILE A 273 22.62 8.69 12.60
N THR A 274 22.63 9.39 13.73
CA THR A 274 23.13 10.77 13.85
C THR A 274 24.56 10.84 14.38
N ALA A 275 25.08 9.72 14.88
CA ALA A 275 26.40 9.67 15.47
C ALA A 275 27.50 9.75 14.40
N PRO A 276 28.45 10.70 14.53
CA PRO A 276 29.61 10.74 13.65
C PRO A 276 30.55 9.57 13.94
N ASP A 277 31.23 9.08 12.90
CA ASP A 277 32.33 8.11 12.99
C ASP A 277 31.97 6.78 13.70
N VAL A 278 30.73 6.29 13.53
CA VAL A 278 30.35 4.96 14.01
C VAL A 278 31.11 3.91 13.21
N GLY A 279 31.99 3.17 13.87
CA GLY A 279 32.69 2.03 13.30
C GLY A 279 31.78 0.82 13.06
N ILE A 280 32.40 -0.32 12.77
CA ILE A 280 31.66 -1.58 12.58
C ILE A 280 31.02 -1.99 13.92
N ILE A 281 29.73 -2.30 13.91
CA ILE A 281 29.01 -2.86 15.06
C ILE A 281 28.41 -4.22 14.71
N ASN A 282 28.31 -5.11 15.70
CA ASN A 282 27.55 -6.37 15.58
C ASN A 282 26.57 -6.59 16.73
N MET A 283 26.55 -5.66 17.70
CA MET A 283 25.62 -5.62 18.81
C MET A 283 24.87 -4.29 18.78
N VAL A 284 23.57 -4.35 19.02
CA VAL A 284 22.69 -3.19 19.14
C VAL A 284 21.86 -3.33 20.41
N ARG A 285 21.70 -2.24 21.15
CA ARG A 285 20.80 -2.14 22.29
C ARG A 285 19.80 -1.02 22.07
N LEU A 286 18.53 -1.35 22.16
CA LEU A 286 17.43 -0.40 22.26
C LEU A 286 17.08 -0.23 23.74
N ASP A 287 17.26 0.97 24.26
CA ASP A 287 16.71 1.40 25.54
C ASP A 287 15.44 2.22 25.28
N PHE A 288 14.39 2.00 26.06
CA PHE A 288 13.21 2.87 26.09
C PHE A 288 12.98 3.35 27.52
N THR A 289 12.69 4.64 27.68
CA THR A 289 12.50 5.27 29.00
C THR A 289 11.04 5.57 29.31
N SER A 290 10.17 5.47 28.30
CA SER A 290 8.74 5.72 28.41
C SER A 290 7.97 4.94 27.34
N ASN A 291 6.65 4.87 27.53
CA ASN A 291 5.68 4.41 26.54
C ASN A 291 4.53 5.43 26.43
N HIS A 292 3.50 5.11 25.65
CA HIS A 292 2.37 6.01 25.38
C HIS A 292 1.23 5.95 26.42
N GLY A 293 1.47 5.42 27.62
CA GLY A 293 0.55 5.54 28.76
C GLY A 293 0.31 4.26 29.56
N SER A 294 0.83 3.11 29.15
CA SER A 294 0.66 1.87 29.91
C SER A 294 1.61 1.82 31.12
N SER A 295 1.06 1.62 32.31
CA SER A 295 1.87 1.38 33.52
C SER A 295 2.30 -0.08 33.67
N ALA A 296 1.64 -1.00 32.97
CA ALA A 296 1.83 -2.44 33.15
C ALA A 296 2.96 -2.99 32.26
N LEU A 297 2.99 -2.58 30.99
CA LEU A 297 3.89 -3.17 29.99
C LEU A 297 4.19 -2.23 28.83
N THR A 298 5.29 -2.52 28.13
CA THR A 298 5.65 -1.93 26.84
C THR A 298 5.83 -3.05 25.83
N CYS A 299 5.20 -2.95 24.66
CA CYS A 299 5.24 -4.01 23.64
C CYS A 299 6.02 -3.56 22.39
N ILE A 300 7.02 -4.34 22.02
CA ILE A 300 7.82 -4.08 20.81
C ILE A 300 7.38 -5.09 19.75
N TYR A 301 6.87 -4.62 18.61
CA TYR A 301 6.46 -5.51 17.52
C TYR A 301 7.65 -5.95 16.69
N ARG A 302 8.43 -4.99 16.17
CA ARG A 302 9.62 -5.31 15.40
C ARG A 302 10.65 -4.19 15.46
N ILE A 303 11.91 -4.58 15.51
CA ILE A 303 13.06 -3.70 15.35
C ILE A 303 13.93 -4.21 14.21
N ARG A 304 14.33 -3.30 13.33
CA ARG A 304 15.24 -3.58 12.21
C ARG A 304 16.47 -2.72 12.32
N VAL A 305 17.60 -3.28 11.89
CA VAL A 305 18.87 -2.56 11.85
C VAL A 305 19.37 -2.59 10.42
N HIS A 306 19.59 -1.40 9.86
CA HIS A 306 20.01 -1.19 8.49
C HIS A 306 21.43 -0.66 8.46
N GLY A 307 22.17 -1.02 7.41
CA GLY A 307 23.56 -0.65 7.26
C GLY A 307 24.15 -1.27 6.00
N HIS A 308 25.47 -1.18 5.90
CA HIS A 308 26.24 -1.82 4.85
C HIS A 308 27.43 -2.59 5.43
N GLU A 309 27.85 -3.63 4.71
CA GLU A 309 29.04 -4.38 5.08
C GLU A 309 30.29 -3.51 4.85
N PRO A 310 31.27 -3.52 5.77
CA PRO A 310 32.51 -2.77 5.58
C PRO A 310 33.21 -3.27 4.32
N VAL A 311 33.54 -2.34 3.41
CA VAL A 311 34.23 -2.68 2.16
C VAL A 311 35.59 -3.26 2.51
N SER A 312 35.82 -4.52 2.16
CA SER A 312 37.16 -5.10 2.25
C SER A 312 38.05 -4.40 1.22
N PRO A 313 39.20 -3.82 1.61
CA PRO A 313 40.14 -3.24 0.65
C PRO A 313 40.73 -4.37 -0.20
N GLY A 314 40.15 -4.64 -1.37
CA GLY A 314 40.64 -5.73 -2.23
C GLY A 314 39.86 -6.06 -3.49
N MET A 315 38.67 -5.50 -3.75
CA MET A 315 37.95 -5.75 -5.01
C MET A 315 37.87 -4.50 -5.87
N SER A 316 38.97 -4.23 -6.59
CA SER A 316 38.90 -3.45 -7.82
C SER A 316 38.09 -4.27 -8.85
N VAL A 317 36.88 -3.82 -9.15
CA VAL A 317 36.11 -4.36 -10.28
C VAL A 317 36.81 -3.89 -11.55
N SER A 318 37.55 -4.78 -12.21
CA SER A 318 37.99 -4.56 -13.58
C SER A 318 36.75 -4.57 -14.47
N GLN A 319 36.37 -3.39 -14.98
CA GLN A 319 35.43 -3.32 -16.09
C GLN A 319 36.16 -3.79 -17.35
N SER A 320 35.61 -4.81 -17.99
CA SER A 320 35.92 -5.24 -19.35
C SER A 320 34.67 -5.11 -20.18
#